data_AF-A0A850PDA8-F1
#
_entry.id   AF-A0A850PDA8-F1
#
_cell.length_a   1.000
_cell.length_b   1.000
_cell.length_c   1.000
_cell.angle_alpha   90.00
_cell.angle_beta   90.00
_cell.angle_gamma   90.00
#
_symmetry.space_group_name_H-M   'P 1'
#
loop_
_entity.id
_entity.type
_entity.pdbx_description
1 polymer ?
#
loop_
_entity_poly.entity_id
_entity_poly.type
_entity_poly.pdbx_seq_one_letter_code
_entity_poly.pdbx_strand_id
1 'polypeptide(L)'
;MDQVSAPATAMTVNKRELARLLRVSLPTLTSWLDKWPEFPVVERGTNGVNWQFSVDDVVTFLSDRQAEEQARKADRDEELMKLQLTLDLGLKSEPESLPSSRVPVKEQIDLMRLQEMKVRQAEKCRQLVKVDEFADLAGGAFAQIARESGIFVRRLCQELNCSDAQLRHAEIRFADMQRGIVEKVMRAMESGDDAGEQPELQVA
;
A
#
# COMPACT_ATOMS: atom_id res chain seq x y z
N MET A 1 49.92 24.89 31.07
CA MET A 1 48.95 23.78 30.92
C MET A 1 48.88 23.48 29.44
N ASP A 2 49.93 22.81 28.97
CA ASP A 2 50.09 22.32 27.62
C ASP A 2 49.19 21.10 27.44
N GLN A 3 48.13 21.24 26.65
CA GLN A 3 47.45 20.09 26.10
C GLN A 3 48.16 19.68 24.81
N VAL A 4 48.80 18.52 24.88
CA VAL A 4 49.39 17.77 23.78
C VAL A 4 48.28 17.42 22.80
N SER A 5 48.19 18.17 21.70
CA SER A 5 47.40 17.80 20.53
C SER A 5 48.09 16.61 19.86
N ALA A 6 47.46 15.44 19.97
CA ALA A 6 47.92 14.23 19.30
C ALA A 6 47.86 14.43 17.78
N PRO A 7 48.91 14.09 17.00
CA PRO A 7 48.79 14.08 15.55
C PRO A 7 47.91 12.90 15.17
N ALA A 8 46.63 13.15 14.89
CA ALA A 8 45.80 12.20 14.19
C ALA A 8 46.47 11.94 12.83
N THR A 9 47.00 10.72 12.66
CA THR A 9 47.67 10.29 11.45
C THR A 9 46.65 10.28 10.33
N ALA A 10 46.50 11.40 9.62
CA ALA A 10 45.64 11.50 8.45
C ALA A 10 46.11 10.45 7.44
N MET A 11 45.41 9.32 7.36
CA MET A 11 45.70 8.29 6.37
C MET A 11 45.31 8.83 5.01
N THR A 12 46.27 9.47 4.34
CA THR A 12 46.14 9.92 2.96
C THR A 12 46.17 8.71 2.04
N VAL A 13 45.06 8.45 1.37
CA VAL A 13 44.89 7.30 0.48
C VAL A 13 44.67 7.76 -0.97
N ASN A 14 45.10 6.93 -1.92
CA ASN A 14 44.85 7.19 -3.33
C ASN A 14 43.39 6.92 -3.70
N LYS A 15 42.93 7.48 -4.83
CA LYS A 15 41.58 7.22 -5.40
C LYS A 15 41.18 5.73 -5.46
N ARG A 16 42.15 4.86 -5.79
CA ARG A 16 41.94 3.40 -5.87
C ARG A 16 41.81 2.72 -4.52
N GLU A 17 42.52 3.24 -3.53
CA GLU A 17 42.49 2.72 -2.16
C GLU A 17 41.22 3.20 -1.45
N LEU A 18 40.81 4.45 -1.67
CA LEU A 18 39.54 4.98 -1.19
C LEU A 18 38.34 4.19 -1.72
N ALA A 19 38.33 3.87 -3.02
CA ALA A 19 37.28 3.04 -3.63
C ALA A 19 37.20 1.64 -3.00
N ARG A 20 38.35 1.03 -2.67
CA ARG A 20 38.40 -0.27 -1.98
C ARG A 20 37.90 -0.17 -0.53
N LEU A 21 38.32 0.87 0.21
CA LEU A 21 37.93 1.08 1.60
C LEU A 21 36.42 1.32 1.72
N LEU A 22 35.86 2.12 0.83
CA LEU A 22 34.42 2.42 0.78
C LEU A 22 33.61 1.30 0.08
N ARG A 23 34.26 0.23 -0.41
CA ARG A 23 33.64 -0.87 -1.17
C ARG A 23 32.79 -0.42 -2.37
N VAL A 24 33.16 0.67 -3.01
CA VAL A 24 32.48 1.21 -4.19
C VAL A 24 33.36 1.09 -5.43
N SER A 25 32.74 1.03 -6.60
CA SER A 25 33.48 0.99 -7.85
C SER A 25 34.15 2.35 -8.14
N LEU A 26 35.30 2.33 -8.83
CA LEU A 26 35.97 3.54 -9.31
C LEU A 26 35.06 4.51 -10.11
N PRO A 27 34.18 4.02 -11.01
CA PRO A 27 33.24 4.91 -11.68
C PRO A 27 32.19 5.50 -10.73
N THR A 28 31.74 4.77 -9.71
CA THR A 28 30.85 5.31 -8.66
C THR A 28 31.52 6.45 -7.90
N LEU A 29 32.78 6.25 -7.49
CA LEU A 29 33.56 7.28 -6.79
C LEU A 29 33.82 8.50 -7.68
N THR A 30 34.03 8.30 -8.98
CA THR A 30 34.18 9.40 -9.94
C THR A 30 32.85 10.16 -10.11
N SER A 31 31.71 9.45 -10.19
CA SER A 31 30.40 10.09 -10.23
C SER A 31 30.10 10.90 -8.97
N TRP A 32 30.56 10.46 -7.80
CA TRP A 32 30.41 11.22 -6.56
C TRP A 32 31.25 12.51 -6.56
N LEU A 33 32.47 12.47 -7.09
CA LEU A 33 33.31 13.65 -7.26
C LEU A 33 32.70 14.67 -8.23
N ASP A 34 32.04 14.20 -9.30
CA ASP A 34 31.35 15.08 -10.25
C ASP A 34 30.05 15.66 -9.67
N LYS A 35 29.31 14.86 -8.90
CA LYS A 35 28.04 15.27 -8.28
C LYS A 35 28.25 16.19 -7.08
N TRP A 36 29.35 16.05 -6.35
CA TRP A 36 29.61 16.76 -5.11
C TRP A 36 30.95 17.52 -5.19
N PRO A 37 30.93 18.80 -5.60
CA PRO A 37 32.15 19.61 -5.70
C PRO A 37 32.79 19.92 -4.34
N GLU A 38 32.03 19.79 -3.26
CA GLU A 38 32.43 19.96 -1.84
C GLU A 38 33.11 18.71 -1.25
N PHE A 39 33.33 17.66 -2.05
CA PHE A 39 33.97 16.44 -1.55
C PHE A 39 35.37 16.75 -0.99
N PRO A 40 35.71 16.27 0.22
CA PRO A 40 36.99 16.59 0.85
C PRO A 40 38.14 15.91 0.11
N VAL A 41 38.92 16.72 -0.62
CA VAL A 41 40.10 16.28 -1.38
C VAL A 41 41.30 17.05 -0.87
N VAL A 42 42.34 16.33 -0.45
CA VAL A 42 43.59 16.93 0.07
C VAL A 42 44.43 17.47 -1.10
N GLU A 43 44.55 16.68 -2.17
CA GLU A 43 45.17 17.12 -3.43
C GLU A 43 44.35 16.64 -4.64
N ARG A 44 43.85 17.59 -5.43
CA ARG A 44 43.18 17.32 -6.70
C ARG A 44 44.23 16.93 -7.73
N GLY A 45 44.30 15.64 -8.06
CA GLY A 45 45.20 15.15 -9.09
C GLY A 45 44.87 15.73 -10.46
N THR A 46 45.79 16.51 -11.04
CA THR A 46 45.79 16.93 -12.45
C THR A 46 46.69 15.99 -13.27
N ASN A 47 46.68 16.05 -14.61
CA ASN A 47 47.49 15.22 -15.51
C ASN A 47 48.92 15.00 -14.99
N GLY A 48 49.19 13.79 -14.47
CA GLY A 48 50.48 13.37 -13.91
C GLY A 48 50.58 13.33 -12.37
N VAL A 49 49.57 13.79 -11.63
CA VAL A 49 49.54 13.82 -10.15
C VAL A 49 48.42 12.92 -9.63
N ASN A 50 48.75 12.02 -8.71
CA ASN A 50 47.78 11.11 -8.09
C ASN A 50 46.88 11.87 -7.10
N TRP A 51 45.59 11.51 -7.07
CA TRP A 51 44.62 12.09 -6.14
C TRP A 51 44.87 11.60 -4.71
N GLN A 52 44.92 12.52 -3.75
CA GLN A 52 45.06 12.21 -2.33
C GLN A 52 43.79 12.57 -1.56
N PHE A 53 43.30 11.63 -0.75
CA PHE A 53 42.11 11.78 0.08
C PHE A 53 42.44 11.47 1.54
N SER A 54 41.89 12.25 2.46
CA SER A 54 41.88 11.94 3.89
C SER A 54 40.68 11.04 4.18
N VAL A 55 40.90 9.86 4.77
CA VAL A 55 39.83 8.88 5.02
C VAL A 55 38.83 9.42 6.04
N ASP A 56 39.29 10.07 7.10
CA ASP A 56 38.44 10.57 8.19
C ASP A 56 37.48 11.67 7.70
N ASP A 57 37.96 12.57 6.85
CA ASP A 57 37.14 13.66 6.29
C ASP A 57 36.08 13.13 5.32
N VAL A 58 36.42 12.13 4.51
CA VAL A 58 35.50 11.50 3.57
C VAL A 58 34.40 10.72 4.29
N VAL A 59 34.74 9.98 5.35
CA VAL A 59 33.74 9.24 6.14
C VAL A 59 32.78 10.19 6.85
N THR A 60 33.30 11.27 7.44
CA THR A 60 32.49 12.29 8.12
C THR A 60 31.53 12.99 7.15
N PHE A 61 32.01 13.37 5.96
CA PHE A 61 31.16 13.97 4.93
C PHE A 61 30.05 13.04 4.45
N LEU A 62 30.33 11.74 4.31
CA LEU A 62 29.34 10.74 3.91
C LEU A 62 28.32 10.46 5.02
N SER A 63 28.74 10.41 6.28
CA SER A 63 27.83 10.19 7.41
C SER A 63 26.87 11.35 7.61
N ASP A 64 27.35 12.59 7.50
CA ASP A 64 26.52 13.79 7.68
C ASP A 64 25.47 13.90 6.57
N ARG A 65 25.85 13.56 5.34
CA ARG A 65 24.93 13.52 4.19
C ARG A 65 23.91 12.38 4.28
N GLN A 66 24.32 11.22 4.77
CA GLN A 66 23.40 10.10 4.97
C GLN A 66 22.38 10.43 6.08
N ALA A 67 22.80 11.13 7.14
CA ALA A 67 21.90 11.62 8.18
C ALA A 67 20.91 12.66 7.64
N GLU A 68 21.35 13.59 6.78
CA GLU A 68 20.47 14.58 6.15
C GLU A 68 19.45 13.93 5.18
N GLU A 69 19.86 12.92 4.42
CA GLU A 69 18.95 12.17 3.55
C GLU A 69 17.94 11.32 4.33
N GLN A 70 18.36 10.76 5.47
CA GLN A 70 17.46 10.03 6.38
C GLN A 70 16.46 10.96 7.05
N ALA A 71 16.87 12.14 7.50
CA ALA A 71 15.95 13.15 8.05
C ALA A 71 14.89 13.56 7.02
N ARG A 72 15.30 13.85 5.78
CA ARG A 72 14.36 14.17 4.68
C ARG A 72 13.44 13.02 4.24
N LYS A 73 13.79 11.78 4.56
CA LYS A 73 12.92 10.61 4.32
C LYS A 73 11.94 10.45 5.48
N ALA A 74 12.41 10.58 6.72
CA ALA A 74 11.55 10.57 7.90
C ALA A 74 10.48 11.67 7.84
N ASP A 75 10.83 12.89 7.46
CA ASP A 75 9.87 14.00 7.33
C ASP A 75 8.77 13.69 6.29
N ARG A 76 9.15 13.10 5.16
CA ARG A 76 8.21 12.70 4.10
C ARG A 76 7.34 11.53 4.50
N ASP A 77 7.90 10.55 5.20
CA ASP A 77 7.14 9.39 5.67
C ASP A 77 6.16 9.80 6.78
N GLU A 78 6.53 10.76 7.64
CA GLU A 78 5.61 11.36 8.61
C GLU A 78 4.49 12.16 7.96
N GLU A 79 4.77 12.94 6.91
CA GLU A 79 3.74 13.65 6.13
C GLU A 79 2.78 12.68 5.45
N LEU A 80 3.30 11.59 4.86
CA LEU A 80 2.48 10.55 4.25
C LEU A 80 1.63 9.80 5.28
N MET A 81 2.19 9.49 6.45
CA MET A 81 1.46 8.85 7.54
C MET A 81 0.35 9.76 8.09
N LYS A 82 0.60 11.07 8.22
CA LYS A 82 -0.41 12.06 8.62
C LYS A 82 -1.55 12.14 7.58
N LEU A 83 -1.21 12.16 6.29
CA LEU A 83 -2.21 12.16 5.22
C LEU A 83 -3.03 10.88 5.19
N GLN A 84 -2.39 9.72 5.35
CA GLN A 84 -3.06 8.43 5.40
C GLN A 84 -4.00 8.35 6.61
N LEU A 85 -3.56 8.77 7.79
CA LEU A 85 -4.38 8.81 9.00
C LEU A 85 -5.58 9.76 8.86
N THR A 86 -5.40 10.91 8.19
CA THR A 86 -6.49 11.86 7.92
C THR A 86 -7.55 11.26 6.99
N LEU A 87 -7.14 10.44 6.03
CA LEU A 87 -8.03 9.69 5.14
C LEU A 87 -8.75 8.55 5.88
N ASP A 88 -8.02 7.78 6.69
CA ASP A 88 -8.53 6.61 7.41
C ASP A 88 -9.50 6.98 8.54
N LEU A 89 -9.23 8.07 9.27
CA LEU A 89 -10.11 8.50 10.37
C LEU A 89 -11.43 9.11 9.89
N GLY A 90 -11.65 9.20 8.57
CA GLY A 90 -12.94 9.62 8.04
C GLY A 90 -13.39 10.97 8.60
N LEU A 91 -12.46 11.87 8.93
CA LEU A 91 -12.72 13.29 9.18
C LEU A 91 -13.12 13.93 7.85
N LYS A 92 -14.27 13.48 7.33
CA LYS A 92 -15.18 14.24 6.52
C LYS A 92 -15.49 15.50 7.33
N SER A 93 -14.69 16.54 7.11
CA SER A 93 -15.27 17.87 7.12
C SER A 93 -16.50 17.80 6.22
N GLU A 94 -17.62 18.29 6.75
CA GLU A 94 -18.91 18.37 6.08
C GLU A 94 -18.75 18.74 4.59
N PRO A 95 -19.61 18.20 3.72
CA PRO A 95 -19.55 18.49 2.30
C PRO A 95 -20.06 19.92 2.08
N GLU A 96 -19.22 20.91 2.35
CA GLU A 96 -19.29 22.13 1.57
C GLU A 96 -19.05 21.68 0.13
N SER A 97 -20.11 21.72 -0.67
CA SER A 97 -20.09 21.57 -2.11
C SER A 97 -19.19 22.66 -2.68
N LEU A 98 -17.88 22.43 -2.64
CA LEU A 98 -16.94 23.20 -3.42
C LEU A 98 -17.32 22.98 -4.89
N PRO A 99 -17.51 24.06 -5.67
CA PRO A 99 -17.85 23.94 -7.07
C PRO A 99 -16.79 23.06 -7.71
N SER A 100 -17.22 21.99 -8.39
CA SER A 100 -16.38 21.07 -9.16
C SER A 100 -15.16 21.83 -9.70
N SER A 101 -14.05 21.71 -8.97
CA SER A 101 -12.77 22.17 -9.47
C SER A 101 -12.55 21.28 -10.66
N ARG A 102 -12.75 21.84 -11.85
CA ARG A 102 -12.57 21.13 -13.12
C ARG A 102 -11.14 20.63 -13.08
N VAL A 103 -10.98 19.36 -12.71
CA VAL A 103 -9.71 18.67 -12.68
C VAL A 103 -9.04 19.00 -14.01
N PRO A 104 -7.83 19.60 -14.00
CA PRO A 104 -7.20 20.05 -15.22
C PRO A 104 -7.12 18.88 -16.20
N VAL A 105 -7.39 19.14 -17.48
CA VAL A 105 -7.59 18.11 -18.52
C VAL A 105 -6.45 17.09 -18.57
N LYS A 106 -5.22 17.49 -18.23
CA LYS A 106 -4.06 16.59 -18.14
C LYS A 106 -4.19 15.57 -17.00
N GLU A 107 -4.60 16.02 -15.82
CA GLU A 107 -4.83 15.13 -14.68
C GLU A 107 -6.00 14.17 -14.95
N GLN A 108 -7.04 14.60 -15.69
CA GLN A 108 -8.11 13.68 -16.12
C GLN A 108 -7.59 12.59 -17.07
N ILE A 109 -6.73 12.95 -18.03
CA ILE A 109 -6.13 11.98 -18.96
C ILE A 109 -5.26 10.98 -18.20
N ASP A 110 -4.49 11.45 -17.22
CA ASP A 110 -3.61 10.58 -16.44
C ASP A 110 -4.41 9.66 -15.52
N LEU A 111 -5.52 10.13 -14.92
CA LEU A 111 -6.44 9.29 -14.17
C LEU A 111 -7.09 8.21 -15.05
N MET A 112 -7.53 8.55 -16.26
CA MET A 112 -8.07 7.57 -17.22
C MET A 112 -7.02 6.52 -17.59
N ARG A 113 -5.78 6.94 -17.89
CA ARG A 113 -4.68 6.02 -18.18
C ARG A 113 -4.37 5.09 -17.01
N LEU A 114 -4.40 5.60 -15.78
CA LEU A 114 -4.22 4.78 -14.58
C LEU A 114 -5.32 3.74 -14.43
N GLN A 115 -6.57 4.10 -14.71
CA GLN A 115 -7.68 3.14 -14.70
C GLN A 115 -7.51 2.06 -15.77
N GLU A 116 -7.16 2.44 -17.00
CA GLU A 116 -6.88 1.47 -18.08
C GLU A 116 -5.74 0.52 -17.72
N MET A 117 -4.66 1.02 -17.11
CA MET A 117 -3.53 0.21 -16.68
C MET A 117 -3.94 -0.79 -15.59
N LYS A 118 -4.79 -0.39 -14.65
CA LYS A 118 -5.34 -1.29 -13.61
C LYS A 118 -6.22 -2.38 -14.20
N VAL A 119 -7.12 -2.04 -15.12
CA VAL A 119 -7.98 -3.02 -15.80
C VAL A 119 -7.12 -4.01 -16.59
N ARG A 120 -6.14 -3.52 -17.36
CA ARG A 120 -5.23 -4.37 -18.13
C ARG A 120 -4.36 -5.27 -17.25
N GLN A 121 -4.00 -4.82 -16.05
CA GLN A 121 -3.29 -5.64 -15.07
C GLN A 121 -4.22 -6.72 -14.51
N ALA A 122 -5.45 -6.38 -14.14
CA ALA A 122 -6.45 -7.36 -13.69
C ALA A 122 -6.77 -8.40 -14.78
N GLU A 123 -6.81 -8.00 -16.06
CA GLU A 123 -7.00 -8.91 -17.20
C GLU A 123 -5.87 -9.93 -17.30
N LYS A 124 -4.61 -9.45 -17.22
CA LYS A 124 -3.42 -10.30 -17.23
C LYS A 124 -3.36 -11.23 -16.02
N CYS A 125 -3.80 -10.74 -14.87
CA CYS A 125 -3.90 -11.54 -13.65
C CYS A 125 -5.12 -12.48 -13.63
N ARG A 126 -5.94 -12.51 -14.69
CA ARG A 126 -7.18 -13.30 -14.79
C ARG A 126 -8.16 -13.06 -13.62
N GLN A 127 -8.16 -11.84 -13.10
CA GLN A 127 -8.99 -11.47 -11.96
C GLN A 127 -10.35 -10.89 -12.38
N LEU A 128 -10.55 -10.59 -13.67
CA LEU A 128 -11.88 -10.22 -14.17
C LEU A 128 -12.73 -11.46 -14.38
N VAL A 129 -13.83 -11.49 -13.66
CA VAL A 129 -14.91 -12.47 -13.87
C VAL A 129 -15.94 -11.81 -14.77
N LYS A 130 -16.39 -12.52 -15.81
CA LYS A 130 -17.51 -12.05 -16.62
C LYS A 130 -18.77 -12.04 -15.78
N VAL A 131 -19.46 -10.90 -15.80
CA VAL A 131 -20.63 -10.67 -14.94
C VAL A 131 -21.74 -11.69 -15.21
N ASP A 132 -21.98 -12.03 -16.48
CA ASP A 132 -23.02 -12.99 -16.85
C ASP A 132 -22.74 -14.41 -16.31
N GLU A 133 -21.50 -14.89 -16.49
CA GLU A 133 -21.10 -16.22 -15.99
C GLU A 133 -21.14 -16.28 -14.46
N PHE A 134 -20.76 -15.19 -13.78
CA PHE A 134 -20.85 -15.09 -12.32
C PHE A 134 -22.30 -15.06 -11.84
N ALA A 135 -23.16 -14.27 -12.49
CA ALA A 135 -24.57 -14.15 -12.13
C ALA A 135 -25.28 -15.52 -12.24
N ASP A 136 -25.02 -16.27 -13.31
CA ASP A 136 -25.58 -17.61 -13.50
C ASP A 136 -25.06 -18.60 -12.44
N LEU A 137 -23.74 -18.60 -12.17
CA LEU A 137 -23.13 -19.48 -11.19
C LEU A 137 -23.61 -19.18 -9.77
N ALA A 138 -23.59 -17.91 -9.37
CA ALA A 138 -24.04 -17.45 -8.07
C ALA A 138 -25.55 -17.70 -7.90
N GLY A 139 -26.36 -17.37 -8.91
CA GLY A 139 -27.80 -17.64 -8.92
C GLY A 139 -28.11 -19.13 -8.75
N GLY A 140 -27.38 -20.00 -9.45
CA GLY A 140 -27.50 -21.45 -9.30
C GLY A 140 -27.16 -21.95 -7.89
N ALA A 141 -26.04 -21.48 -7.33
CA ALA A 141 -25.61 -21.84 -5.98
C ALA A 141 -26.60 -21.38 -4.90
N PHE A 142 -27.06 -20.11 -4.96
CA PHE A 142 -28.06 -19.61 -4.01
C PHE A 142 -29.41 -20.31 -4.15
N ALA A 143 -29.84 -20.63 -5.37
CA ALA A 143 -31.06 -21.40 -5.59
C ALA A 143 -30.96 -22.84 -5.03
N GLN A 144 -29.77 -23.46 -5.07
CA GLN A 144 -29.54 -24.74 -4.42
C GLN A 144 -29.63 -24.62 -2.90
N ILE A 145 -28.95 -23.64 -2.30
CA ILE A 145 -29.00 -23.37 -0.85
C ILE A 145 -30.43 -23.10 -0.38
N ALA A 146 -31.21 -22.31 -1.12
CA ALA A 146 -32.61 -22.03 -0.80
C ALA A 146 -33.47 -23.30 -0.80
N ARG A 147 -33.24 -24.20 -1.76
CA ARG A 147 -33.95 -25.49 -1.84
C ARG A 147 -33.58 -26.42 -0.69
N GLU A 148 -32.28 -26.59 -0.43
CA GLU A 148 -31.78 -27.45 0.65
C GLU A 148 -32.23 -26.97 2.03
N SER A 149 -32.20 -25.65 2.26
CA SER A 149 -32.68 -25.06 3.51
C SER A 149 -34.20 -25.22 3.70
N GLY A 150 -35.01 -25.12 2.64
CA GLY A 150 -36.43 -25.43 2.71
C GLY A 150 -36.72 -26.89 3.08
N ILE A 151 -35.95 -27.84 2.52
CA ILE A 151 -36.04 -29.26 2.88
C ILE A 151 -35.65 -29.47 4.34
N PHE A 152 -34.61 -28.78 4.82
CA PHE A 152 -34.17 -28.84 6.21
C PHE A 152 -35.26 -28.36 7.18
N VAL A 153 -35.91 -27.23 6.91
CA VAL A 153 -37.02 -26.72 7.74
C VAL A 153 -38.17 -27.72 7.82
N ARG A 154 -38.51 -28.36 6.69
CA ARG A 154 -39.54 -29.42 6.65
C ARG A 154 -39.14 -30.64 7.46
N ARG A 155 -37.89 -31.10 7.34
CA ARG A 155 -37.38 -32.24 8.11
C ARG A 155 -37.38 -31.95 9.61
N LEU A 156 -36.92 -30.77 10.03
CA LEU A 156 -36.98 -30.34 11.43
C LEU A 156 -38.43 -30.31 11.96
N CYS A 157 -39.37 -29.81 11.17
CA CYS A 157 -40.78 -29.80 11.57
C CYS A 157 -41.36 -31.21 11.70
N GLN A 158 -40.93 -32.16 10.86
CA GLN A 158 -41.32 -33.56 11.00
C GLN A 158 -40.75 -34.19 12.27
N GLU A 159 -39.48 -33.92 12.61
CA GLU A 159 -38.83 -34.41 13.82
C GLU A 159 -39.48 -33.84 15.10
N LEU A 160 -39.90 -32.57 15.05
CA LEU A 160 -40.53 -31.87 16.18
C LEU A 160 -42.07 -32.03 16.22
N ASN A 161 -42.67 -32.81 15.31
CA ASN A 161 -44.11 -32.97 15.17
C ASN A 161 -44.88 -31.64 15.10
N CYS A 162 -44.37 -30.67 14.33
CA CYS A 162 -45.04 -29.39 14.14
C CYS A 162 -46.33 -29.53 13.33
N SER A 163 -47.32 -28.68 13.62
CA SER A 163 -48.53 -28.56 12.81
C SER A 163 -48.25 -27.91 11.45
N ASP A 164 -49.09 -28.20 10.44
CA ASP A 164 -48.96 -27.60 9.10
C ASP A 164 -48.99 -26.06 9.13
N ALA A 165 -49.76 -25.48 10.06
CA ALA A 165 -49.80 -24.03 10.27
C ALA A 165 -48.45 -23.48 10.76
N GLN A 166 -47.76 -24.20 11.65
CA GLN A 166 -46.44 -23.82 12.14
C GLN A 166 -45.36 -23.97 11.06
N LEU A 167 -45.45 -25.02 10.23
CA LEU A 167 -44.54 -25.21 9.11
C LEU A 167 -44.63 -24.05 8.10
N ARG A 168 -45.85 -23.68 7.68
CA ARG A 168 -46.06 -22.56 6.75
C ARG A 168 -45.55 -21.23 7.32
N HIS A 169 -45.79 -20.99 8.61
CA HIS A 169 -45.28 -19.79 9.28
C HIS A 169 -43.74 -19.77 9.32
N ALA A 170 -43.11 -20.92 9.58
CA ALA A 170 -41.65 -21.05 9.56
C ALA A 170 -41.07 -20.83 8.16
N GLU A 171 -41.69 -21.40 7.11
CA GLU A 171 -41.29 -21.20 5.72
C GLU A 171 -41.37 -19.72 5.30
N ILE A 172 -42.47 -19.03 5.64
CA ILE A 172 -42.64 -17.61 5.34
C ILE A 172 -41.56 -16.78 6.04
N ARG A 173 -41.39 -16.97 7.36
CA ARG A 173 -40.40 -16.23 8.15
C ARG A 173 -38.97 -16.45 7.63
N PHE A 174 -38.66 -17.67 7.23
CA PHE A 174 -37.36 -18.02 6.68
C PHE A 174 -37.12 -17.38 5.31
N ALA A 175 -38.14 -17.38 4.43
CA ALA A 175 -38.07 -16.72 3.13
C ALA A 175 -37.94 -15.19 3.24
N ASP A 176 -38.58 -14.57 4.24
CA ASP A 176 -38.44 -13.15 4.52
C ASP A 176 -37.04 -12.82 5.06
N MET A 177 -36.48 -13.68 5.92
CA MET A 177 -35.10 -13.53 6.39
C MET A 177 -34.09 -13.64 5.25
N GLN A 178 -34.25 -14.62 4.35
CA GLN A 178 -33.39 -14.76 3.17
C GLN A 178 -33.44 -13.53 2.27
N ARG A 179 -34.65 -12.99 2.00
CA ARG A 179 -34.81 -11.75 1.24
C ARG A 179 -34.12 -10.56 1.91
N GLY A 180 -34.28 -10.40 3.22
CA GLY A 180 -33.63 -9.33 3.97
C GLY A 180 -32.10 -9.41 3.94
N ILE A 181 -31.51 -10.61 3.93
CA ILE A 181 -30.05 -10.79 3.81
C ILE A 181 -29.58 -10.39 2.41
N VAL A 182 -30.28 -10.85 1.35
CA VAL A 182 -29.92 -10.51 -0.03
C VAL A 182 -30.04 -9.00 -0.26
N GLU A 183 -31.08 -8.36 0.24
CA GLU A 183 -31.23 -6.89 0.16
C GLU A 183 -30.10 -6.14 0.87
N LYS A 184 -29.65 -6.61 2.04
CA LYS A 184 -28.50 -6.03 2.74
C LYS A 184 -27.21 -6.17 1.95
N VAL A 185 -26.96 -7.35 1.38
CA VAL A 185 -25.77 -7.61 0.55
C VAL A 185 -25.80 -6.77 -0.72
N MET A 186 -26.93 -6.67 -1.41
CA MET A 186 -27.09 -5.80 -2.59
C MET A 186 -26.84 -4.34 -2.23
N ARG A 187 -27.38 -3.86 -1.12
CA ARG A 187 -27.15 -2.49 -0.64
C ARG A 187 -25.68 -2.23 -0.27
N ALA A 188 -24.99 -3.21 0.29
CA ALA A 188 -23.55 -3.12 0.57
C ALA A 188 -22.73 -3.02 -0.73
N MET A 189 -23.05 -3.84 -1.74
CA MET A 189 -22.37 -3.78 -3.05
C MET A 189 -22.62 -2.45 -3.78
N GLU A 190 -23.82 -1.87 -3.69
CA GLU A 190 -24.15 -0.58 -4.32
C GLU A 190 -23.48 0.62 -3.64
N SER A 191 -23.18 0.52 -2.34
CA SER A 191 -22.53 1.60 -1.59
C SER A 191 -21.01 1.63 -1.77
N GLY A 192 -20.42 0.60 -2.39
CA GLY A 192 -18.98 0.52 -2.60
C GLY A 192 -18.16 0.38 -1.31
N ASP A 193 -18.83 0.19 -0.17
CA ASP A 193 -18.19 -0.31 1.04
C ASP A 193 -17.83 -1.76 0.76
N ASP A 194 -16.54 -1.99 0.51
CA ASP A 194 -15.95 -3.31 0.63
C ASP A 194 -15.98 -3.69 2.12
N ALA A 195 -17.19 -3.98 2.62
CA ALA A 195 -17.45 -4.43 3.97
C ALA A 195 -16.99 -5.88 4.07
N GLY A 196 -15.67 -6.06 4.11
CA GLY A 196 -15.00 -7.25 4.62
C GLY A 196 -15.17 -7.42 6.13
N GLU A 197 -16.32 -7.05 6.70
CA GLU A 197 -16.68 -7.41 8.07
C GLU A 197 -17.24 -8.84 8.02
N GLN A 198 -16.33 -9.81 8.19
CA GLN A 198 -16.72 -11.16 8.56
C GLN A 198 -17.57 -11.06 9.84
N PRO A 199 -18.79 -11.61 9.87
CA PRO A 199 -19.55 -11.66 11.12
C PRO A 199 -18.77 -12.58 12.06
N GLU A 200 -18.15 -11.99 13.09
CA GLU A 200 -17.61 -12.76 14.20
C GLU A 200 -18.75 -13.61 14.79
N LEU A 201 -18.70 -14.91 14.50
CA LEU A 201 -19.46 -15.92 15.20
C LEU A 201 -18.99 -15.93 16.66
N GLN A 202 -19.64 -15.12 17.49
CA GLN A 202 -19.57 -15.28 18.94
C GLN A 202 -20.22 -16.61 19.31
N VAL A 203 -19.38 -17.65 19.42
CA VAL A 203 -19.72 -18.89 20.09
C VAL A 203 -19.64 -18.61 21.59
N ALA A 204 -20.79 -18.65 22.24
CA ALA A 204 -20.93 -18.73 23.69
C ALA A 204 -20.88 -20.19 24.17
#